data_AF-A0A382IGZ4-F1
#
_entry.id   AF-A0A382IGZ4-F1
#
_cell.length_a   1.000
_cell.length_b   1.000
_cell.length_c   1.000
_cell.angle_alpha   90.00
_cell.angle_beta   90.00
_cell.angle_gamma   90.00
#
_symmetry.space_group_name_H-M   'P 1'
#
loop_
_entity.id
_entity.type
_entity.pdbx_description
1 polymer ?
#
loop_
_entity_poly.entity_id
_entity_poly.type
_entity_poly.pdbx_seq_one_letter_code
_entity_poly.pdbx_strand_id
1 'polypeptide(L)'
;ANLKNNYNIVELVAICDATPGPVARMTKLAILNRELSREQLRELLDDNKRIEVARLEKRLNMLGTIAQIAPLLGLLGTVLGFITIFRSVWQQGNWVLAQTLAGGIWQGLVCMALGLAIAIPCYVAFNYLVGRKNDLAVDIDKISSEILNIITVEMPPSSSAPSKTRMARKVAVKPVDR
;
A
#
# COMPACT_ATOMS: atom_id res chain seq x y z
N ALA A 1 -10.71 -18.60 -38.45
CA ALA A 1 -11.48 -17.57 -37.70
C ALA A 1 -10.79 -17.12 -36.40
N ASN A 2 -10.06 -17.97 -35.67
CA ASN A 2 -9.42 -17.62 -34.37
C ASN A 2 -8.22 -16.64 -34.42
N LEU A 3 -7.55 -16.50 -35.58
CA LEU A 3 -6.30 -15.72 -35.67
C LEU A 3 -6.51 -14.20 -35.53
N LYS A 4 -7.64 -13.64 -35.99
CA LYS A 4 -7.94 -12.20 -35.86
C LYS A 4 -8.22 -11.78 -34.41
N ASN A 5 -8.86 -12.65 -33.63
CA ASN A 5 -9.15 -12.36 -32.23
C ASN A 5 -7.87 -12.37 -31.38
N ASN A 6 -6.93 -13.29 -31.67
CA ASN A 6 -5.67 -13.36 -30.93
C ASN A 6 -4.69 -12.23 -31.29
N TYR A 7 -4.68 -11.75 -32.53
CA TYR A 7 -3.83 -10.62 -32.94
C TYR A 7 -4.18 -9.33 -32.19
N ASN A 8 -5.48 -9.03 -32.03
CA ASN A 8 -5.93 -7.86 -31.26
C ASN A 8 -5.61 -7.96 -29.76
N ILE A 9 -5.61 -9.17 -29.17
CA ILE A 9 -5.28 -9.35 -27.75
C ILE A 9 -3.80 -9.07 -27.50
N VAL A 10 -2.91 -9.57 -28.36
CA VAL A 10 -1.47 -9.34 -28.23
C VAL A 10 -1.17 -7.84 -28.35
N GLU A 11 -1.85 -7.13 -29.24
CA GLU A 11 -1.74 -5.68 -29.39
C GLU A 11 -2.27 -4.92 -28.17
N LEU A 12 -3.45 -5.28 -27.65
CA LEU A 12 -4.02 -4.68 -26.43
C LEU A 12 -3.14 -4.92 -25.20
N VAL A 13 -2.58 -6.12 -25.05
CA VAL A 13 -1.66 -6.46 -23.96
C VAL A 13 -0.36 -5.68 -24.10
N ALA A 14 0.17 -5.50 -25.32
CA ALA A 14 1.35 -4.69 -25.58
C ALA A 14 1.14 -3.21 -25.22
N ILE A 15 -0.03 -2.64 -25.51
CA ILE A 15 -0.40 -1.27 -25.11
C ILE A 15 -0.49 -1.16 -23.58
N CYS A 16 -1.04 -2.17 -22.91
CA CYS A 16 -1.10 -2.22 -21.45
C CYS A 16 0.29 -2.35 -20.81
N ASP A 17 1.21 -3.10 -21.44
CA ASP A 17 2.59 -3.23 -20.96
C ASP A 17 3.43 -1.97 -21.21
N ALA A 18 3.11 -1.20 -22.25
CA ALA A 18 3.72 0.10 -22.54
C ALA A 18 3.23 1.22 -21.60
N THR A 19 2.10 1.03 -20.91
CA THR A 19 1.50 2.04 -20.01
C THR A 19 1.72 1.67 -18.55
N PRO A 20 2.71 2.26 -17.85
CA PRO A 20 2.90 2.00 -16.44
C PRO A 20 1.75 2.60 -15.62
N GLY A 21 0.96 1.75 -14.97
CA GLY A 21 -0.10 2.19 -14.07
C GLY A 21 -0.95 1.04 -13.54
N PRO A 22 -1.63 1.23 -12.40
CA PRO A 22 -2.52 0.21 -11.84
C PRO A 22 -3.69 -0.08 -12.78
N VAL A 23 -4.18 0.93 -13.50
CA VAL A 23 -5.27 0.81 -14.49
C VAL A 23 -4.91 -0.15 -15.62
N ALA A 24 -3.77 0.06 -16.30
CA ALA A 24 -3.33 -0.78 -17.41
C ALA A 24 -3.17 -2.25 -17.00
N ARG A 25 -2.73 -2.48 -15.76
CA ARG A 25 -2.65 -3.83 -15.17
C ARG A 25 -4.02 -4.48 -14.95
N MET A 26 -5.00 -3.72 -14.47
CA MET A 26 -6.39 -4.21 -14.35
C MET A 26 -6.98 -4.56 -15.71
N THR A 27 -6.78 -3.70 -16.71
CA THR A 27 -7.25 -3.94 -18.07
C THR A 27 -6.62 -5.19 -18.67
N LYS A 28 -5.29 -5.37 -18.54
CA LYS A 28 -4.60 -6.58 -18.97
C LYS A 28 -5.16 -7.83 -18.29
N LEU A 29 -5.37 -7.76 -16.98
CA LEU A 29 -5.92 -8.88 -16.21
C LEU A 29 -7.34 -9.26 -16.65
N ALA A 30 -8.17 -8.28 -16.96
CA ALA A 30 -9.51 -8.50 -17.47
C ALA A 30 -9.51 -9.13 -18.87
N ILE A 31 -8.65 -8.65 -19.77
CA ILE A 31 -8.52 -9.18 -21.13
C ILE A 31 -8.04 -10.64 -21.11
N LEU A 32 -7.07 -10.96 -20.25
CA LEU A 32 -6.52 -12.31 -20.12
C LEU A 32 -7.52 -13.31 -19.52
N ASN A 33 -8.48 -12.84 -18.71
CA ASN A 33 -9.46 -13.69 -18.01
C ASN A 33 -10.91 -13.48 -18.50
N ARG A 34 -11.09 -13.02 -19.74
CA ARG A 34 -12.40 -12.71 -20.32
C ARG A 34 -13.39 -13.88 -20.42
N GLU A 35 -12.89 -15.11 -20.34
CA GLU A 35 -13.72 -16.33 -20.44
C GLU A 35 -14.43 -16.68 -19.12
N LEU A 36 -14.12 -15.97 -18.04
CA LEU A 36 -14.77 -16.14 -16.74
C LEU A 36 -16.19 -15.56 -16.72
N SER A 37 -17.05 -16.10 -15.85
CA SER A 37 -18.34 -15.48 -15.56
C SER A 37 -18.15 -14.08 -14.97
N ARG A 38 -19.15 -13.21 -15.13
CA ARG A 38 -19.15 -11.84 -14.60
C ARG A 38 -18.77 -11.78 -13.12
N GLU A 39 -19.29 -12.70 -12.32
CA GLU A 39 -19.07 -12.78 -10.88
C GLU A 39 -17.62 -13.16 -10.58
N GLN A 40 -17.08 -14.14 -11.30
CA GLN A 40 -15.69 -14.61 -11.13
C GLN A 40 -14.68 -13.55 -11.59
N LEU A 41 -14.96 -12.88 -12.71
CA LEU A 41 -14.11 -11.79 -13.19
C LEU A 41 -14.11 -10.60 -12.23
N ARG A 42 -15.28 -10.27 -11.67
CA ARG A 42 -15.40 -9.21 -10.65
C ARG A 42 -14.61 -9.55 -9.39
N GLU A 43 -14.75 -10.77 -8.87
CA GLU A 43 -14.02 -11.24 -7.69
C GLU A 43 -12.51 -11.16 -7.91
N LEU A 44 -12.04 -11.63 -9.07
CA LEU A 44 -10.62 -11.59 -9.46
C LEU A 44 -10.08 -10.15 -9.57
N LEU A 45 -10.87 -9.23 -10.13
CA LEU A 45 -10.51 -7.81 -10.23
C LEU A 45 -10.49 -7.14 -8.85
N ASP A 46 -11.45 -7.44 -7.98
CA ASP A 46 -11.50 -6.91 -6.61
C ASP A 46 -10.32 -7.41 -5.76
N ASP A 47 -9.91 -8.67 -5.90
CA ASP A 47 -8.72 -9.21 -5.23
C ASP A 47 -7.44 -8.53 -5.70
N ASN A 48 -7.26 -8.37 -7.01
CA ASN A 48 -6.09 -7.70 -7.56
C ASN A 48 -6.05 -6.20 -7.21
N LYS A 49 -7.21 -5.54 -7.15
CA LYS A 49 -7.32 -4.16 -6.66
C LYS A 49 -6.77 -4.01 -5.27
N ARG A 50 -7.12 -4.90 -4.35
CA ARG A 50 -6.58 -4.88 -2.98
C ARG A 50 -5.06 -4.98 -2.95
N ILE A 51 -4.49 -5.84 -3.80
CA ILE A 51 -3.04 -6.02 -3.91
C ILE A 51 -2.36 -4.76 -4.44
N GLU A 52 -2.89 -4.14 -5.50
CA GLU A 52 -2.33 -2.92 -6.09
C GLU A 52 -2.44 -1.71 -5.12
N VAL A 53 -3.58 -1.56 -4.44
CA VAL A 53 -3.73 -0.51 -3.41
C VAL A 53 -2.77 -0.74 -2.23
N ALA A 54 -2.65 -1.98 -1.74
CA ALA A 54 -1.70 -2.31 -0.68
C ALA A 54 -0.24 -2.03 -1.09
N ARG A 55 0.11 -2.21 -2.36
CA ARG A 55 1.44 -1.88 -2.89
C ARG A 55 1.71 -0.37 -2.86
N LEU A 56 0.70 0.45 -3.17
CA LEU A 56 0.78 1.91 -3.06
C LEU A 56 0.93 2.32 -1.59
N GLU A 57 0.18 1.69 -0.68
CA GLU A 57 0.23 1.98 0.77
C GLU A 57 1.58 1.63 1.41
N LYS A 58 2.24 0.54 0.99
CA LYS A 58 3.50 0.10 1.58
C LYS A 58 4.58 1.19 1.59
N ARG A 59 4.67 1.98 0.52
CA ARG A 59 5.64 3.08 0.40
C ARG A 59 5.22 4.31 1.21
N LEU A 60 3.92 4.56 1.33
CA LEU A 60 3.36 5.68 2.08
C LEU A 60 3.47 5.48 3.58
N ASN A 61 3.23 4.26 4.07
CA ASN A 61 3.35 3.94 5.49
C ASN A 61 4.77 4.23 6.01
N MET A 62 5.81 3.90 5.24
CA MET A 62 7.18 4.21 5.64
C MET A 62 7.41 5.72 5.81
N LEU A 63 6.87 6.54 4.91
CA LEU A 63 6.97 8.00 4.98
C LEU A 63 6.20 8.55 6.19
N GLY A 64 5.01 8.02 6.45
CA GLY A 64 4.21 8.37 7.63
C GLY A 64 4.94 8.03 8.93
N THR A 65 5.59 6.88 9.00
CA THR A 65 6.40 6.47 10.14
C THR A 65 7.59 7.41 10.36
N ILE A 66 8.29 7.83 9.30
CA ILE A 66 9.40 8.79 9.41
C ILE A 66 8.89 10.14 9.94
N ALA A 67 7.75 10.62 9.43
CA ALA A 67 7.15 11.87 9.90
C ALA A 67 6.80 11.85 11.39
N GLN A 68 6.41 10.69 11.92
CA GLN A 68 6.10 10.50 13.35
C GLN A 68 7.32 10.27 14.22
N ILE A 69 8.36 9.58 13.72
CA ILE A 69 9.57 9.28 14.48
C ILE A 69 10.54 10.47 14.53
N ALA A 70 10.60 11.31 13.50
CA ALA A 70 11.53 12.43 13.43
C ALA A 70 11.44 13.41 14.64
N PRO A 71 10.24 13.82 15.12
CA PRO A 71 10.11 14.61 16.35
C PRO A 71 10.57 13.87 17.60
N LEU A 72 10.30 12.57 17.68
CA LEU A 72 10.71 11.72 18.82
C LEU A 72 12.24 11.63 18.89
N LEU A 73 12.93 11.59 17.75
CA LEU A 73 14.40 11.68 17.70
C LEU A 73 14.91 13.05 18.15
N GLY A 74 14.20 14.14 17.84
CA GLY A 74 14.52 15.47 18.36
C GLY A 74 14.42 15.53 19.89
N LEU A 75 13.37 14.95 20.46
CA LEU A 75 13.19 14.80 21.90
C LEU A 75 14.27 13.90 22.52
N LEU A 76 14.68 12.81 21.85
CA LEU A 76 15.81 11.99 22.31
C LEU A 76 17.10 12.82 22.43
N GLY A 77 17.32 13.76 21.50
CA GLY A 77 18.46 14.68 21.56
C GLY A 77 18.46 15.56 22.81
N THR A 78 17.30 16.02 23.29
CA THR A 78 17.23 16.79 24.54
C THR A 78 17.57 15.93 25.76
N VAL A 79 17.11 14.67 25.78
CA VAL A 79 17.45 13.70 26.83
C VAL A 79 18.96 13.43 26.85
N LEU A 80 19.58 13.24 25.68
CA LEU A 80 21.03 13.06 25.57
C LEU A 80 21.80 14.31 26.05
N GLY A 81 21.32 15.52 25.74
CA GLY A 81 21.88 16.76 26.25
C GLY A 81 21.81 16.86 27.78
N PHE A 82 20.72 16.42 28.40
CA PHE A 82 20.65 16.37 29.87
C PHE A 82 21.59 15.32 30.47
N ILE A 83 21.78 14.17 29.82
CA ILE A 83 22.72 13.14 30.27
C ILE A 83 24.16 13.68 30.28
N THR A 84 24.57 14.45 29.26
CA THR A 84 25.91 15.04 29.22
C THR A 84 26.12 16.09 30.31
N ILE A 85 25.07 16.86 30.64
CA ILE A 85 25.08 17.82 31.75
C ILE A 85 25.32 17.08 33.07
N PHE A 86 24.49 16.10 33.41
CA PHE A 86 24.62 15.37 34.68
C PHE A 86 25.95 14.62 34.80
N ARG A 87 26.44 14.03 33.70
CA ARG A 87 27.75 13.38 33.67
C ARG A 87 28.88 14.34 34.01
N SER A 88 28.83 15.55 33.47
CA SER A 88 29.88 16.56 33.71
C SER A 88 29.84 17.09 35.14
N VAL A 89 28.65 17.30 35.70
CA VAL A 89 28.46 17.68 37.10
C VAL A 89 29.01 16.62 38.05
N TRP A 90 28.79 15.34 37.74
CA TRP A 90 29.32 14.24 38.55
C TRP A 90 30.86 14.18 38.53
N GLN A 91 31.50 14.51 37.41
CA GLN A 91 32.97 14.43 37.26
C GLN A 91 33.70 15.67 37.78
N GLN A 92 33.19 16.87 37.52
CA GLN A 92 33.89 18.14 37.76
C GLN A 92 33.36 18.89 38.99
N GLY A 93 32.29 18.40 39.61
CA GLY A 93 31.60 19.09 40.71
C GLY A 93 30.85 20.33 40.23
N ASN A 94 30.38 21.14 41.19
CA ASN A 94 29.42 22.22 40.91
C ASN A 94 30.06 23.47 40.23
N TRP A 95 31.38 23.51 40.07
CA TRP A 95 32.13 24.70 39.67
C TRP A 95 32.01 25.05 38.17
N VAL A 96 31.61 24.08 37.33
CA VAL A 96 31.52 24.23 35.85
C VAL A 96 30.06 24.16 35.36
N LEU A 97 29.10 24.35 36.27
CA LEU A 97 27.68 24.10 36.01
C LEU A 97 27.11 25.01 34.91
N ALA A 98 27.43 26.31 34.92
CA ALA A 98 26.81 27.28 34.02
C ALA A 98 27.14 27.05 32.53
N GLN A 99 28.43 26.89 32.20
CA GLN A 99 28.86 26.69 30.81
C GLN A 99 28.39 25.33 30.27
N THR A 100 28.48 24.28 31.09
CA THR A 100 28.08 22.93 30.69
C THR A 100 26.57 22.81 30.50
N LEU A 101 25.80 23.45 31.37
CA LEU A 101 24.34 23.51 31.28
C LEU A 101 23.89 24.23 30.01
N ALA A 102 24.48 25.39 29.70
CA ALA A 102 24.19 26.14 28.48
C ALA A 102 24.49 25.31 27.22
N GLY A 103 25.62 24.59 27.19
CA GLY A 103 26.01 23.73 26.08
C GLY A 103 25.05 22.55 25.85
N GLY A 104 24.71 21.81 26.92
CA GLY A 104 23.81 20.66 26.82
C GLY A 104 22.38 21.04 26.42
N ILE A 105 21.87 22.17 26.94
CA ILE A 105 20.56 22.71 26.54
C ILE A 105 20.59 23.15 25.07
N TRP A 106 21.63 23.88 24.64
CA TRP A 106 21.79 24.30 23.25
C TRP A 106 21.78 23.11 22.29
N GLN A 107 22.57 22.07 22.59
CA GLN A 107 22.60 20.85 21.80
C GLN A 107 21.21 20.20 21.70
N GLY A 108 20.50 20.11 22.82
CA GLY A 108 19.13 19.58 22.84
C GLY A 108 18.16 20.39 21.99
N LEU A 109 18.21 21.72 22.08
CA LEU A 109 17.35 22.62 21.29
C LEU A 109 17.63 22.51 19.80
N VAL A 110 18.90 22.41 19.39
CA VAL A 110 19.27 22.21 17.98
C VAL A 110 18.74 20.86 17.47
N CYS A 111 18.88 19.78 18.24
CA CYS A 111 18.32 18.48 17.88
C CYS A 111 16.79 18.53 17.71
N MET A 112 16.08 19.22 18.60
CA MET A 112 14.63 19.40 18.49
C MET A 112 14.24 20.19 17.24
N ALA A 113 14.94 21.29 16.97
CA ALA A 113 14.70 22.10 15.78
C ALA A 113 14.91 21.29 14.49
N LEU A 114 15.96 20.46 14.42
CA LEU A 114 16.21 19.58 13.28
C LEU A 114 15.14 18.48 13.14
N GLY A 115 14.73 17.85 14.25
CA GLY A 115 13.67 16.84 14.25
C GLY A 115 12.35 17.40 13.70
N LEU A 116 11.98 18.62 14.09
CA LEU A 116 10.81 19.31 13.57
C LEU A 116 10.98 19.75 12.11
N ALA A 117 12.15 20.26 11.73
CA ALA A 117 12.44 20.70 10.37
C ALA A 117 12.29 19.57 9.34
N ILE A 118 12.56 18.31 9.73
CA ILE A 118 12.35 17.13 8.88
C ILE A 118 10.90 16.63 8.98
N ALA A 119 10.32 16.62 10.18
CA ALA A 119 8.97 16.09 10.41
C ALA A 119 7.87 16.85 9.65
N ILE A 120 7.94 18.19 9.64
CA ILE A 120 6.94 19.06 8.99
C ILE A 120 6.81 18.75 7.48
N PRO A 121 7.88 18.82 6.66
CA PRO A 121 7.77 18.54 5.23
C PRO A 121 7.40 17.08 4.96
N CYS A 122 7.91 16.11 5.75
CA CYS A 122 7.52 14.71 5.62
C CYS A 122 6.02 14.50 5.88
N TYR A 123 5.46 15.17 6.89
CA TYR A 123 4.04 15.06 7.23
C TYR A 123 3.14 15.70 6.17
N VAL A 124 3.54 16.86 5.62
CA VAL A 124 2.82 17.50 4.50
C VAL A 124 2.84 16.61 3.26
N ALA A 125 4.01 16.08 2.90
CA ALA A 125 4.15 15.15 1.78
C ALA A 125 3.31 13.89 1.99
N PHE A 126 3.34 13.28 3.18
CA PHE A 126 2.52 12.12 3.50
C PHE A 126 1.02 12.39 3.27
N ASN A 127 0.48 13.49 3.79
CA ASN A 127 -0.92 13.85 3.57
C ASN A 127 -1.27 14.04 2.09
N TYR A 128 -0.41 14.74 1.33
CA TYR A 128 -0.63 14.93 -0.11
C TYR A 128 -0.64 13.61 -0.88
N LEU A 129 0.32 12.72 -0.60
CA LEU A 129 0.40 11.43 -1.28
C LEU A 129 -0.74 10.49 -0.87
N VAL A 130 -1.22 10.55 0.38
CA VAL A 130 -2.40 9.79 0.82
C VAL A 130 -3.65 10.25 0.08
N GLY A 131 -3.84 11.56 -0.11
CA GLY A 131 -4.91 12.08 -0.96
C GLY A 131 -4.84 11.52 -2.38
N ARG A 132 -3.67 11.65 -3.01
CA ARG A 132 -3.45 11.13 -4.38
C ARG A 132 -3.63 9.61 -4.49
N LYS A 133 -3.27 8.85 -3.46
CA LYS A 133 -3.54 7.40 -3.38
C LYS A 133 -5.05 7.13 -3.41
N ASN A 134 -5.82 7.91 -2.67
CA ASN A 134 -7.28 7.73 -2.60
C ASN A 134 -7.93 8.02 -3.95
N ASP A 135 -7.50 9.08 -4.63
CA ASP A 135 -7.96 9.40 -5.99
C ASP A 135 -7.66 8.25 -6.97
N LEU A 136 -6.43 7.71 -6.93
CA LEU A 136 -6.05 6.56 -7.75
C LEU A 136 -6.88 5.31 -7.44
N ALA A 137 -7.23 5.07 -6.17
CA ALA A 137 -8.08 3.94 -5.79
C ALA A 137 -9.50 4.09 -6.38
N VAL A 138 -10.05 5.30 -6.35
CA VAL A 138 -11.35 5.61 -6.95
C VAL A 138 -11.31 5.42 -8.48
N ASP A 139 -10.22 5.82 -9.13
CA ASP A 139 -10.06 5.64 -10.57
C ASP A 139 -9.97 4.15 -10.96
N ILE A 140 -9.28 3.34 -10.16
CA ILE A 140 -9.24 1.87 -10.35
C ILE A 140 -10.65 1.27 -10.22
N ASP A 141 -11.45 1.70 -9.24
CA ASP A 141 -12.82 1.21 -9.05
C ASP A 141 -13.74 1.55 -10.22
N LYS A 142 -13.65 2.79 -10.72
CA LYS A 142 -14.44 3.24 -11.87
C LYS A 142 -14.10 2.41 -13.11
N ILE A 143 -12.82 2.27 -13.42
CA ILE A 143 -12.38 1.59 -14.63
C ILE A 143 -12.63 0.08 -14.54
N SER A 144 -12.47 -0.54 -13.37
CA SER A 144 -12.84 -1.94 -13.14
C SER A 144 -14.33 -2.16 -13.44
N SER A 145 -15.20 -1.27 -12.98
CA SER A 145 -16.64 -1.33 -13.24
C SER A 145 -16.98 -1.14 -14.73
N GLU A 146 -16.30 -0.22 -15.41
CA GLU A 146 -16.47 0.03 -16.83
C GLU A 146 -16.02 -1.16 -17.69
N ILE A 147 -14.85 -1.73 -17.40
CA ILE A 147 -14.34 -2.94 -18.06
C ILE A 147 -15.30 -4.11 -17.88
N LEU A 148 -15.80 -4.33 -16.66
CA LEU A 148 -16.78 -5.38 -16.39
C LEU A 148 -18.04 -5.20 -17.24
N ASN A 149 -18.55 -3.96 -17.35
CA ASN A 149 -19.72 -3.68 -18.17
C ASN A 149 -19.45 -3.89 -19.67
N ILE A 150 -18.31 -3.44 -20.21
CA ILE A 150 -17.97 -3.61 -21.63
C ILE A 150 -17.87 -5.11 -21.97
N ILE A 151 -17.10 -5.88 -21.19
CA ILE A 151 -16.88 -7.31 -21.46
C ILE A 151 -18.19 -8.11 -21.35
N THR A 152 -19.09 -7.76 -20.43
CA THR A 152 -20.36 -8.47 -20.26
C THR A 152 -21.49 -8.03 -21.19
N VAL A 153 -21.47 -6.79 -21.68
CA VAL A 153 -22.45 -6.30 -22.66
C VAL A 153 -22.11 -6.77 -24.08
N GLU A 154 -20.82 -6.88 -24.42
CA GLU A 154 -20.39 -7.17 -25.79
C GLU A 154 -20.37 -8.68 -26.13
N MET A 155 -20.47 -9.55 -25.11
CA MET A 155 -20.63 -11.00 -25.30
C MET A 155 -21.61 -11.58 -24.26
N PRO A 156 -22.90 -11.80 -24.61
CA PRO A 156 -23.75 -12.64 -23.78
C PRO A 156 -23.07 -14.02 -23.61
N PRO A 157 -23.14 -14.63 -22.42
CA PRO A 157 -22.46 -15.89 -22.16
C PRO A 157 -22.90 -16.90 -23.22
N SER A 158 -21.95 -17.50 -23.95
CA SER A 158 -22.26 -18.66 -24.76
C SER A 158 -22.80 -19.71 -23.80
N SER A 159 -24.09 -20.02 -23.96
CA SER A 159 -24.85 -21.00 -23.20
C SER A 159 -23.98 -22.18 -22.74
N SER A 160 -23.64 -22.21 -21.46
CA SER A 160 -23.27 -23.44 -20.77
C SER A 160 -24.41 -23.78 -19.82
N ALA A 161 -25.19 -24.75 -20.28
CA ALA A 161 -26.29 -25.46 -19.63
C ALA A 161 -26.12 -25.70 -18.11
N PRO A 162 -27.22 -25.90 -17.35
CA PRO A 162 -27.16 -26.03 -15.91
C PRO A 162 -26.41 -27.30 -15.50
N SER A 163 -25.27 -27.13 -14.83
CA SER A 163 -24.61 -28.20 -14.07
C SER A 163 -25.47 -28.53 -12.84
N LYS A 164 -26.50 -29.36 -13.05
CA LYS A 164 -27.01 -30.24 -12.00
C LYS A 164 -25.90 -31.23 -11.68
N THR A 165 -25.38 -31.20 -10.45
CA THR A 165 -25.17 -32.36 -9.55
C THR A 165 -24.28 -31.92 -8.39
N ARG A 166 -24.90 -31.38 -7.34
CA ARG A 166 -24.35 -31.45 -5.98
C ARG A 166 -25.21 -32.45 -5.20
N MET A 167 -25.09 -33.73 -5.56
CA MET A 167 -25.59 -34.83 -4.73
C MET A 167 -24.47 -35.28 -3.80
N ALA A 168 -24.69 -35.04 -2.51
CA ALA A 168 -24.30 -35.84 -1.37
C ALA A 168 -23.03 -36.72 -1.51
N ARG A 169 -21.92 -36.25 -0.93
CA ARG A 169 -20.94 -37.15 -0.32
C ARG A 169 -20.90 -36.91 1.18
N LYS A 170 -21.82 -37.60 1.86
CA LYS A 170 -21.81 -37.87 3.29
C LYS A 170 -20.49 -38.59 3.59
N VAL A 171 -19.56 -37.92 4.27
CA VAL A 171 -18.36 -38.57 4.82
C VAL A 171 -18.83 -39.37 6.03
N ALA A 172 -18.98 -40.67 5.85
CA ALA A 172 -19.16 -41.63 6.92
C ALA A 172 -17.83 -41.77 7.67
N VAL A 173 -17.80 -41.28 8.91
CA VAL A 173 -16.77 -41.60 9.91
C VAL A 173 -16.98 -43.06 10.29
N LYS A 174 -15.95 -43.88 10.10
CA LYS A 174 -15.91 -45.30 10.50
C LYS A 174 -15.12 -45.39 11.83
N PRO A 175 -15.58 -46.14 12.83
CA PRO A 175 -14.94 -46.19 14.15
C PRO A 175 -13.68 -47.06 14.10
N VAL A 176 -12.69 -46.65 14.91
CA VAL A 176 -11.46 -47.41 15.20
C VAL A 176 -11.71 -48.14 16.52
N ASP A 177 -11.92 -49.45 16.43
CA ASP A 177 -11.80 -50.40 17.54
C ASP A 177 -10.81 -51.49 17.13
N ARG A 178 -9.63 -51.48 17.77
CA ARG A 178 -8.88 -52.66 18.19
C ARG A 178 -7.74 -52.26 19.12
#